data_AF-A0A1U7SUG2-F1
#
_entry.id   AF-A0A1U7SUG2-F1
#
_cell.length_a   1.000
_cell.length_b   1.000
_cell.length_c   1.000
_cell.angle_alpha   90.00
_cell.angle_beta   90.00
_cell.angle_gamma   90.00
#
_symmetry.space_group_name_H-M   'P 1'
#
loop_
_entity.id
_entity.type
_entity.pdbx_description
1 polymer ?
#
loop_
_entity_poly.entity_id
_entity_poly.type
_entity_poly.pdbx_seq_one_letter_code
_entity_poly.pdbx_strand_id
1 'polypeptide(L)'
;KPDPPERVQLSPLPGQRLRVRWEPPRSWPFPEIFALKYRVRYKRQGAARFRQAGPMEATSFILRAVRPPAQYCIQVAAQDLTDYGESSDWSLPAAGP
;
A
#
# COMPACT_ATOMS: atom_id res chain seq x y z
N LYS A 1 16.48 -1.02 -7.02
CA LYS A 1 15.09 -0.51 -6.81
C LYS A 1 14.14 -1.67 -7.07
N PRO A 2 13.25 -2.05 -6.13
CA PRO A 2 12.25 -3.09 -6.36
C PRO A 2 11.17 -2.62 -7.33
N ASP A 3 10.46 -3.57 -7.94
CA ASP A 3 9.24 -3.29 -8.70
C ASP A 3 8.07 -2.94 -7.74
N PRO A 4 7.02 -2.26 -8.23
CA PRO A 4 5.85 -1.96 -7.43
C PRO A 4 5.16 -3.24 -6.90
N PRO A 5 4.60 -3.20 -5.68
CA PRO A 5 3.75 -4.28 -5.16
C PRO A 5 2.59 -4.62 -6.09
N GLU A 6 2.24 -5.90 -6.11
CA GLU A 6 1.18 -6.45 -6.96
C GLU A 6 -0.10 -6.70 -6.18
N ARG A 7 -1.20 -6.92 -6.91
CA ARG A 7 -2.49 -7.40 -6.36
C ARG A 7 -2.98 -6.60 -5.15
N VAL A 8 -2.93 -5.27 -5.24
CA VAL A 8 -3.46 -4.39 -4.19
C VAL A 8 -4.99 -4.52 -4.13
N GLN A 9 -5.48 -5.08 -3.02
CA GLN A 9 -6.88 -5.39 -2.78
C GLN A 9 -7.40 -4.60 -1.59
N LEU A 10 -8.64 -4.14 -1.71
CA LEU A 10 -9.34 -3.37 -0.70
C LEU A 10 -10.55 -4.16 -0.20
N SER A 11 -10.64 -4.38 1.10
CA SER A 11 -11.74 -5.11 1.73
C SER A 11 -12.34 -4.28 2.87
N PRO A 12 -13.62 -3.86 2.77
CA PRO A 12 -14.27 -3.13 3.85
C PRO A 12 -14.38 -4.01 5.10
N LEU A 13 -14.19 -3.40 6.26
CA LEU A 13 -14.28 -4.04 7.56
C LEU A 13 -15.31 -3.31 8.44
N PRO A 14 -15.97 -4.01 9.38
CA PRO A 14 -16.88 -3.39 10.35
C PRO A 14 -16.21 -2.23 11.11
N GLY A 15 -17.00 -1.22 11.47
CA GLY A 15 -16.51 -0.09 12.27
C GLY A 15 -15.66 0.91 11.49
N GLN A 16 -16.06 1.28 10.26
CA GLN A 16 -15.41 2.32 9.45
C GLN A 16 -13.93 2.06 9.18
N ARG A 17 -13.61 0.81 8.84
CA ARG A 17 -12.25 0.37 8.54
C ARG A 17 -12.20 -0.19 7.13
N LEU A 18 -11.05 -0.02 6.46
CA LEU A 18 -10.77 -0.60 5.16
C LEU A 18 -9.43 -1.33 5.25
N ARG A 19 -9.44 -2.64 4.98
CA ARG A 19 -8.23 -3.43 4.89
C ARG A 19 -7.64 -3.27 3.49
N VAL A 20 -6.39 -2.87 3.43
CA VAL A 20 -5.56 -2.87 2.24
C VAL A 20 -4.64 -4.07 2.35
N ARG A 21 -4.61 -4.93 1.34
CA ARG A 21 -3.67 -6.06 1.25
C ARG A 21 -2.97 -5.99 -0.10
N TRP A 22 -1.71 -6.40 -0.15
CA TRP A 22 -0.94 -6.49 -1.39
C TRP A 22 -0.05 -7.73 -1.36
N GLU A 23 0.54 -8.04 -2.50
CA GLU A 23 1.59 -9.05 -2.63
C GLU A 23 2.93 -8.36 -2.95
N PRO A 24 4.07 -8.91 -2.49
CA PRO A 24 5.38 -8.46 -2.94
C PRO A 24 5.50 -8.55 -4.48
N PRO A 25 6.33 -7.69 -5.11
CA PRO A 25 6.64 -7.83 -6.54
C PRO A 25 7.20 -9.22 -6.84
N ARG A 26 6.65 -9.91 -7.85
CA ARG A 26 7.09 -11.27 -8.23
C ARG A 26 8.52 -11.32 -8.73
N SER A 27 8.99 -10.20 -9.27
CA SER A 27 10.35 -10.04 -9.76
C SER A 27 11.39 -9.95 -8.65
N TRP A 28 11.00 -9.80 -7.38
CA TRP A 28 11.95 -9.69 -6.27
C TRP A 28 12.42 -11.07 -5.81
N PRO A 29 13.66 -11.47 -6.13
CA PRO A 29 14.02 -12.89 -6.15
C PRO A 29 14.34 -13.50 -4.78
N PHE A 30 14.47 -12.71 -3.70
CA PHE A 30 14.85 -13.24 -2.39
C PHE A 30 14.20 -12.48 -1.21
N PRO A 31 12.87 -12.58 -1.02
CA PRO A 31 12.19 -11.88 0.06
C PRO A 31 12.64 -12.33 1.46
N GLU A 32 13.17 -13.55 1.59
CA GLU A 32 13.68 -14.10 2.86
C GLU A 32 15.08 -13.59 3.22
N ILE A 33 15.83 -13.09 2.24
CA ILE A 33 17.21 -12.59 2.42
C ILE A 33 17.22 -11.05 2.37
N PHE A 34 16.46 -10.47 1.43
CA PHE A 34 16.27 -9.03 1.25
C PHE A 34 14.81 -8.69 1.54
N ALA A 35 14.51 -8.52 2.82
CA ALA A 35 13.19 -8.12 3.27
C ALA A 35 12.79 -6.76 2.67
N LEU A 36 11.52 -6.63 2.33
CA LEU A 36 10.95 -5.39 1.81
C LEU A 36 10.13 -4.70 2.90
N LYS A 37 10.16 -3.37 2.87
CA LYS A 37 9.19 -2.53 3.58
C LYS A 37 8.31 -1.80 2.59
N TYR A 38 7.11 -1.49 3.04
CA TYR A 38 6.05 -0.97 2.19
C TYR A 38 5.56 0.37 2.72
N ARG A 39 5.33 1.29 1.80
CA ARG A 39 4.64 2.56 2.07
C ARG A 39 3.30 2.55 1.37
N VAL A 40 2.27 2.97 2.08
CA VAL A 40 0.92 3.09 1.53
C VAL A 40 0.61 4.57 1.37
N ARG A 41 0.14 4.97 0.19
CA ARG A 41 -0.48 6.28 0.00
C ARG A 41 -1.96 6.13 -0.28
N TYR A 42 -2.75 7.00 0.31
CA TYR A 42 -4.20 6.99 0.13
C TYR A 42 -4.76 8.40 0.05
N LYS A 43 -5.82 8.57 -0.73
CA LYS A 43 -6.60 9.80 -0.76
C LYS A 43 -8.06 9.49 -0.95
N ARG A 44 -8.93 10.40 -0.51
CA ARG A 44 -10.34 10.37 -0.91
C ARG A 44 -10.44 10.79 -2.37
N GLN A 45 -11.39 10.22 -3.11
CA GLN A 45 -11.72 10.67 -4.45
C GLN A 45 -12.09 12.16 -4.40
N GLY A 46 -11.54 12.95 -5.32
CA GLY A 46 -11.66 14.42 -5.32
C GLY A 46 -10.69 15.17 -4.40
N ALA A 47 -9.95 14.49 -3.50
CA ALA A 47 -8.92 15.16 -2.73
C ALA A 47 -7.67 15.42 -3.58
N ALA A 48 -7.08 16.62 -3.41
CA ALA A 48 -5.87 17.01 -4.14
C ALA A 48 -4.60 16.30 -3.61
N ARG A 49 -4.56 15.98 -2.32
CA ARG A 49 -3.34 15.46 -1.66
C ARG A 49 -3.50 14.01 -1.21
N PHE A 50 -2.45 13.22 -1.43
CA PHE A 50 -2.28 11.90 -0.82
C PHE A 50 -1.76 12.02 0.61
N ARG A 51 -2.33 11.21 1.49
CA ARG A 51 -1.76 10.90 2.81
C ARG A 51 -0.90 9.65 2.67
N GLN A 52 0.14 9.53 3.49
CA GLN A 52 1.03 8.37 3.47
C GLN A 52 1.04 7.68 4.84
N ALA A 53 1.29 6.38 4.84
CA ALA A 53 1.45 5.54 6.01
C ALA A 53 2.60 4.55 5.81
N GLY A 54 3.23 4.14 6.90
CA GLY A 54 4.44 3.29 6.90
C GLY A 54 5.74 4.10 7.06
N PRO A 55 6.90 3.48 6.80
CA PRO A 55 7.06 2.14 6.25
C PRO A 55 6.61 1.02 7.20
N MET A 56 6.18 -0.12 6.65
CA MET A 56 5.85 -1.34 7.39
C MET A 56 6.30 -2.58 6.63
N GLU A 57 6.68 -3.64 7.32
CA GLU A 57 7.11 -4.91 6.69
C GLU A 57 5.91 -5.81 6.33
N ALA A 58 4.76 -5.56 6.96
CA ALA A 58 3.55 -6.32 6.68
C ALA A 58 3.03 -6.07 5.26
N THR A 59 2.42 -7.09 4.66
CA THR A 59 1.74 -7.01 3.34
C THR A 59 0.26 -6.61 3.46
N SER A 60 -0.11 -6.01 4.59
CA SER A 60 -1.45 -5.47 4.78
C SER A 60 -1.46 -4.30 5.76
N PHE A 61 -2.42 -3.40 5.55
CA PHE A 61 -2.64 -2.20 6.34
C PHE A 61 -4.12 -1.99 6.59
N ILE A 62 -4.49 -1.49 7.77
CA ILE A 62 -5.88 -1.17 8.10
C ILE A 62 -6.01 0.35 8.14
N LEU A 63 -6.68 0.91 7.14
CA LEU A 63 -7.12 2.29 7.16
C LEU A 63 -8.31 2.41 8.11
N ARG A 64 -8.17 3.24 9.14
CA ARG A 64 -9.22 3.53 10.12
C ARG A 64 -9.92 4.85 9.79
N ALA A 65 -11.11 5.05 10.36
CA ALA A 65 -11.91 6.27 10.19
C ALA A 65 -12.25 6.57 8.71
N VAL A 66 -12.52 5.51 7.95
CA VAL A 66 -13.05 5.58 6.59
C VAL A 66 -14.48 6.10 6.69
N ARG A 67 -14.83 7.15 5.94
CA ARG A 67 -16.16 7.77 6.00
C ARG A 67 -16.99 7.34 4.79
N PRO A 68 -18.00 6.48 4.95
CA PRO A 68 -18.97 6.24 3.89
C PRO A 68 -19.76 7.53 3.59
N PRO A 69 -20.17 7.81 2.33
CA PRO A 69 -19.99 7.02 1.11
C PRO A 69 -18.72 7.39 0.30
N ALA A 70 -17.63 7.81 0.95
CA ALA A 70 -16.46 8.32 0.22
C ALA A 70 -15.61 7.20 -0.38
N GLN A 71 -15.33 7.26 -1.69
CA GLN A 71 -14.35 6.38 -2.31
C GLN A 71 -12.92 6.79 -1.97
N TYR A 72 -12.05 5.81 -1.79
CA TYR A 72 -10.62 5.98 -1.55
C TYR A 72 -9.81 5.40 -2.70
N CYS A 73 -8.76 6.13 -3.09
CA CYS A 73 -7.75 5.70 -4.04
C CYS A 73 -6.47 5.38 -3.25
N ILE A 74 -6.00 4.15 -3.35
CA ILE A 74 -4.90 3.61 -2.53
C ILE A 74 -3.84 3.01 -3.45
N GLN A 75 -2.57 3.31 -3.16
CA GLN A 75 -1.41 2.78 -3.86
C GLN A 75 -0.34 2.38 -2.84
N VAL A 76 0.48 1.41 -3.22
CA VAL A 76 1.55 0.88 -2.36
C VAL A 76 2.87 0.95 -3.12
N ALA A 77 3.96 1.28 -2.44
CA ALA A 77 5.30 1.20 -2.96
C ALA A 77 6.15 0.29 -2.06
N ALA A 78 7.06 -0.48 -2.66
CA ALA A 78 8.04 -1.30 -1.98
C ALA A 78 9.36 -0.53 -1.85
N GLN A 79 10.12 -0.83 -0.82
CA GLN A 79 11.49 -0.37 -0.64
C GLN A 79 12.25 -1.50 0.05
N ASP A 80 13.56 -1.60 -0.21
CA ASP A 80 14.42 -2.49 0.56
C ASP A 80 14.41 -2.11 2.06
N LEU A 81 14.37 -3.10 2.96
CA LEU A 81 14.32 -2.87 4.40
C LEU A 81 15.55 -2.12 4.90
N THR A 82 16.73 -2.39 4.33
CA THR A 82 18.02 -1.83 4.77
C THR A 82 18.19 -0.35 4.45
N ASP A 83 17.18 0.30 3.86
CA ASP A 83 17.23 1.68 3.34
C ASP A 83 18.27 1.90 2.24
N TYR A 84 18.97 0.85 1.81
CA TYR A 84 19.86 0.92 0.66
C TYR A 84 19.04 0.96 -0.63
N GLY A 85 18.95 2.14 -1.22
CA GLY A 85 18.37 2.37 -2.55
C GLY A 85 17.00 3.04 -2.54
N GLU A 86 16.45 3.20 -3.74
CA GLU A 86 15.21 3.94 -3.97
C GLU A 86 13.96 3.09 -3.73
N SER A 87 12.87 3.73 -3.31
CA SER A 87 11.54 3.11 -3.31
C SER A 87 11.10 2.80 -4.74
N SER A 88 10.34 1.73 -4.92
CA SER A 88 9.66 1.41 -6.18
C SER A 88 8.76 2.55 -6.62
N ASP A 89 8.32 2.50 -7.87
CA ASP A 89 7.16 3.29 -8.27
C ASP A 89 5.93 2.85 -7.49
N TRP A 90 4.90 3.70 -7.47
CA TRP A 90 3.63 3.36 -6.85
C TRP A 90 2.91 2.29 -7.68
N SER A 91 2.31 1.32 -7.00
CA SER A 91 1.41 0.34 -7.63
C SER A 91 0.28 1.01 -8.40
N LEU A 92 -0.41 0.22 -9.22
CA LEU A 92 -1.68 0.65 -9.80
C LEU A 92 -2.66 1.08 -8.68
N PRO A 93 -3.47 2.12 -8.92
CA PRO A 93 -4.44 2.60 -7.94
C PRO A 93 -5.55 1.57 -7.72
N ALA A 94 -5.67 1.11 -6.49
CA ALA A 94 -6.83 0.37 -6.04
C ALA A 94 -7.90 1.38 -5.55
N ALA A 95 -9.11 1.26 -6.08
CA ALA A 95 -10.26 2.06 -5.66
C ALA A 95 -11.21 1.21 -4.82
N GLY A 96 -11.68 1.76 -3.70
CA GLY A 96 -12.57 1.07 -2.77
C GLY A 96 -13.45 2.04 -1.98
N PRO A 97 -14.50 1.52 -1.33
CA PRO A 97 -15.45 2.31 -0.53
C PRO A 97 -14.87 2.79 0.81
#